data_AF-A0AAJ2Y2I3-F1
#
_entry.id   AF-A0AAJ2Y2I3-F1
#
_cell.length_a   1.000
_cell.length_b   1.000
_cell.length_c   1.000
_cell.angle_alpha   90.00
_cell.angle_beta   90.00
_cell.angle_gamma   90.00
#
_symmetry.space_group_name_H-M   'P 1'
#
loop_
_entity.id
_entity.type
_entity.pdbx_description
1 polymer ?
#
loop_
_entity_poly.entity_id
_entity_poly.type
_entity_poly.pdbx_seq_one_letter_code
_entity_poly.pdbx_strand_id
1 'polypeptide(L)'
;MKKKLNEQGLRPQVLKDLIHPIISVDEYTPKIEDSNIVIMFQVLNNFDAAYDLSSFIEKSPIDVVDTEAAETPNLDGRYQVYVEMERNAEFPEKLLRLIKTIENICPDPGWKIQLYGVNDPIDVDFEEIQQRIDLGIPSSISEFLDYAGVSVIKEGNMLTLKTAYGKLHYSTGSGFVSETYVKKLLKNDTQLDTSRLSSILGESYTVLRSGDQYVIGRNGKYLVLR
;
A
#
# COMPACT_ATOMS: atom_id res chain seq x y z
N MET A 1 -35.11 -23.08 -3.10
CA MET A 1 -35.26 -21.71 -3.62
C MET A 1 -33.87 -21.15 -3.93
N LYS A 2 -33.58 -20.80 -5.19
CA LYS A 2 -32.37 -20.03 -5.52
C LYS A 2 -32.60 -18.61 -4.98
N LYS A 3 -31.76 -18.15 -4.04
CA LYS A 3 -31.75 -16.78 -3.55
C LYS A 3 -31.44 -15.89 -4.76
N LYS A 4 -32.43 -15.18 -5.29
CA LYS A 4 -32.22 -14.14 -6.31
C LYS A 4 -31.35 -13.07 -5.63
N LEU A 5 -30.11 -12.93 -6.08
CA LEU A 5 -29.31 -11.75 -5.77
C LEU A 5 -30.09 -10.55 -6.34
N ASN A 6 -30.38 -9.56 -5.51
CA ASN A 6 -31.10 -8.39 -5.94
C ASN A 6 -30.11 -7.49 -6.68
N GLU A 7 -29.93 -7.72 -7.99
CA GLU A 7 -28.99 -7.02 -8.89
C GLU A 7 -29.31 -5.51 -9.07
N GLN A 8 -30.26 -4.95 -8.31
CA GLN A 8 -30.62 -3.53 -8.39
C GLN A 8 -29.55 -2.59 -7.79
N GLY A 9 -28.65 -3.09 -6.93
CA GLY A 9 -27.70 -2.26 -6.16
C GLY A 9 -26.36 -1.93 -6.84
N LEU A 10 -26.02 -2.50 -8.00
CA LEU A 10 -24.74 -2.25 -8.68
C LEU A 10 -24.97 -1.77 -10.11
N ARG A 11 -25.64 -0.63 -10.24
CA ARG A 11 -25.73 0.05 -11.54
C ARG A 11 -24.42 0.80 -11.78
N PRO A 12 -23.93 0.85 -13.04
CA PRO A 12 -22.81 1.73 -13.37
C PRO A 12 -23.09 3.14 -12.87
N GLN A 13 -22.07 3.78 -12.29
CA GLN A 13 -22.12 5.16 -11.83
C GLN A 13 -23.13 5.45 -10.70
N VAL A 14 -23.55 4.44 -9.93
CA VAL A 14 -24.51 4.62 -8.82
C VAL A 14 -24.01 5.58 -7.73
N LEU A 15 -22.69 5.70 -7.57
CA LEU A 15 -22.04 6.60 -6.61
C LEU A 15 -21.52 7.90 -7.24
N LYS A 16 -21.95 8.22 -8.47
CA LYS A 16 -21.54 9.46 -9.15
C LYS A 16 -21.85 10.68 -8.29
N ASP A 17 -20.87 11.58 -8.16
CA ASP A 17 -20.94 12.82 -7.40
C ASP A 17 -21.20 12.63 -5.89
N LEU A 18 -21.11 11.40 -5.37
CA LEU A 18 -21.34 11.10 -3.95
C LEU A 18 -20.06 10.90 -3.14
N ILE A 19 -18.90 10.70 -3.78
CA ILE A 19 -17.64 10.50 -3.09
C ILE A 19 -16.80 11.77 -3.19
N HIS A 20 -16.26 12.22 -2.05
CA HIS A 20 -15.32 13.33 -2.01
C HIS A 20 -14.00 12.93 -2.68
N PRO A 21 -13.41 13.76 -3.56
CA PRO A 21 -12.23 13.39 -4.35
C PRO A 21 -10.93 13.22 -3.55
N ILE A 22 -10.88 13.59 -2.27
CA ILE A 22 -9.69 13.42 -1.44
C ILE A 22 -9.78 12.10 -0.68
N ILE A 23 -8.82 11.21 -0.96
CA ILE A 23 -8.65 9.92 -0.29
C ILE A 23 -7.56 10.09 0.77
N SER A 24 -7.91 9.85 2.03
CA SER A 24 -6.94 9.82 3.12
C SER A 24 -6.24 8.47 3.16
N VAL A 25 -4.91 8.46 3.30
CA VAL A 25 -4.10 7.25 3.31
C VAL A 25 -3.08 7.32 4.44
N ASP A 26 -3.14 6.31 5.30
CA ASP A 26 -2.28 6.10 6.46
C ASP A 26 -2.42 7.14 7.59
N GLU A 27 -3.49 7.94 7.57
CA GLU A 27 -3.77 8.98 8.58
C GLU A 27 -4.49 8.46 9.84
N TYR A 28 -4.86 7.18 9.84
CA TYR A 28 -5.70 6.56 10.87
C TYR A 28 -5.07 5.28 11.41
N THR A 29 -5.35 4.96 12.67
CA THR A 29 -4.89 3.72 13.31
C THR A 29 -5.69 2.52 12.81
N PRO A 30 -5.03 1.43 12.38
CA PRO A 30 -5.70 0.17 12.04
C PRO A 30 -6.43 -0.47 13.23
N LYS A 31 -7.41 -1.31 12.92
CA LYS A 31 -8.18 -2.14 13.85
C LYS A 31 -7.82 -3.62 13.76
N ILE A 32 -7.38 -4.13 12.60
CA ILE A 32 -7.13 -5.56 12.40
C ILE A 32 -5.69 -5.94 12.76
N GLU A 33 -4.70 -5.28 12.15
CA GLU A 33 -3.28 -5.46 12.48
C GLU A 33 -2.59 -4.10 12.57
N ASP A 34 -1.81 -3.88 13.63
CA ASP A 34 -1.10 -2.61 13.90
C ASP A 34 -0.19 -2.16 12.73
N SER A 35 0.24 -3.11 11.90
CA SER A 35 1.12 -2.85 10.77
C SER A 35 0.38 -2.35 9.52
N ASN A 36 -0.95 -2.53 9.42
CA ASN A 36 -1.73 -2.20 8.24
C ASN A 36 -1.70 -0.71 7.89
N ILE A 37 -2.12 -0.40 6.67
CA ILE A 37 -2.43 0.95 6.21
C ILE A 37 -3.95 1.10 6.17
N VAL A 38 -4.45 2.21 6.73
CA VAL A 38 -5.85 2.60 6.62
C VAL A 38 -6.04 3.58 5.48
N ILE A 39 -6.97 3.29 4.59
CA ILE A 39 -7.47 4.19 3.55
C ILE A 39 -8.86 4.66 3.97
N MET A 40 -9.15 5.94 3.86
CA MET A 40 -10.47 6.49 4.18
C MET A 40 -11.03 7.28 3.00
N PHE A 41 -12.23 6.88 2.58
CA PHE A 41 -13.05 7.58 1.61
C PHE A 41 -14.17 8.34 2.34
N GLN A 42 -14.49 9.55 1.89
CA GLN A 42 -15.64 10.30 2.40
C GLN A 42 -16.80 10.26 1.42
N VAL A 43 -17.98 9.91 1.91
CA VAL A 43 -19.23 9.83 1.15
C VAL A 43 -20.21 10.89 1.63
N LEU A 44 -20.80 11.63 0.69
CA LEU A 44 -21.63 12.79 0.95
C LEU A 44 -23.04 12.38 1.36
N ASN A 45 -23.52 12.88 2.51
CA ASN A 45 -24.92 12.94 2.96
C ASN A 45 -25.71 11.61 3.04
N ASN A 46 -25.15 10.47 2.65
CA ASN A 46 -25.88 9.22 2.50
C ASN A 46 -25.09 8.03 3.05
N PHE A 47 -25.56 7.47 4.17
CA PHE A 47 -24.96 6.27 4.75
C PHE A 47 -25.11 5.04 3.85
N ASP A 48 -26.26 4.86 3.18
CA ASP A 48 -26.47 3.72 2.28
C ASP A 48 -25.44 3.72 1.15
N ALA A 49 -25.06 4.91 0.65
CA ALA A 49 -23.99 5.05 -0.34
C ALA A 49 -22.61 4.67 0.22
N ALA A 50 -22.33 5.00 1.49
CA ALA A 50 -21.10 4.58 2.17
C ALA A 50 -21.07 3.06 2.37
N TYR A 51 -22.20 2.48 2.78
CA TYR A 51 -22.37 1.04 2.91
C TYR A 51 -22.22 0.31 1.57
N ASP A 52 -22.78 0.86 0.49
CA ASP A 52 -22.64 0.33 -0.87
C ASP A 52 -21.18 0.38 -1.34
N LEU A 53 -20.46 1.49 -1.08
CA LEU A 53 -19.02 1.59 -1.37
C LEU A 53 -18.21 0.54 -0.60
N SER A 54 -18.43 0.43 0.71
CA SER A 54 -17.77 -0.58 1.55
C SER A 54 -18.04 -1.99 1.03
N SER A 55 -19.30 -2.31 0.77
CA SER A 55 -19.74 -3.60 0.23
C SER A 55 -19.17 -3.92 -1.16
N PHE A 56 -18.93 -2.89 -1.98
CA PHE A 56 -18.32 -3.04 -3.29
C PHE A 56 -16.82 -3.32 -3.16
N ILE A 57 -16.11 -2.60 -2.28
CA ILE A 57 -14.68 -2.79 -2.02
C ILE A 57 -14.44 -4.19 -1.44
N GLU A 58 -15.27 -4.64 -0.49
CA GLU A 58 -15.20 -5.97 0.14
C GLU A 58 -15.29 -7.10 -0.91
N LYS A 59 -16.10 -6.91 -1.95
CA LYS A 59 -16.33 -7.89 -3.02
C LYS A 59 -15.40 -7.72 -4.21
N SER A 60 -14.50 -6.73 -4.16
CA SER A 60 -13.58 -6.44 -5.24
C SER A 60 -12.50 -7.53 -5.34
N PRO A 61 -11.84 -7.69 -6.50
CA PRO A 61 -10.71 -8.61 -6.65
C PRO A 61 -9.39 -8.06 -6.07
N ILE A 62 -9.45 -6.96 -5.30
CA ILE A 62 -8.29 -6.37 -4.64
C ILE A 62 -8.18 -6.98 -3.26
N ASP A 63 -6.98 -7.39 -2.87
CA ASP A 63 -6.73 -7.94 -1.54
C ASP A 63 -6.87 -6.81 -0.50
N VAL A 64 -8.04 -6.71 0.11
CA VAL A 64 -8.33 -5.86 1.27
C VAL A 64 -8.40 -6.74 2.52
N VAL A 65 -7.89 -6.22 3.63
CA VAL A 65 -7.92 -6.92 4.93
C VAL A 65 -9.29 -6.75 5.57
N ASP A 66 -9.82 -5.53 5.56
CA ASP A 66 -11.13 -5.18 6.12
C ASP A 66 -11.69 -3.92 5.45
N THR A 67 -13.01 -3.76 5.51
CA THR A 67 -13.70 -2.54 5.08
C THR A 67 -14.92 -2.25 5.95
N GLU A 68 -15.07 -1.01 6.38
CA GLU A 68 -16.12 -0.60 7.30
C GLU A 68 -16.66 0.79 6.94
N ALA A 69 -17.99 0.91 6.82
CA ALA A 69 -18.67 2.19 6.75
C ALA A 69 -19.08 2.66 8.15
N ALA A 70 -18.60 3.83 8.58
CA ALA A 70 -18.99 4.42 9.84
C ALA A 70 -20.43 4.96 9.79
N GLU A 71 -21.27 4.52 10.73
CA GLU A 71 -22.69 4.92 10.81
C GLU A 71 -22.90 6.39 11.21
N THR A 72 -21.90 7.02 11.81
CA THR A 72 -21.96 8.42 12.22
C THR A 72 -21.13 9.27 11.24
N PRO A 73 -21.72 10.33 10.64
CA PRO A 73 -20.96 11.23 9.78
C PRO A 73 -19.96 12.06 10.58
N ASN A 74 -18.93 12.56 9.90
CA ASN A 74 -18.00 13.53 10.46
C ASN A 74 -18.67 14.91 10.66
N LEU A 75 -17.90 15.88 11.17
CA LEU A 75 -18.39 17.25 11.44
C LEU A 75 -18.91 17.97 10.18
N ASP A 76 -18.44 17.58 9.00
CA ASP A 76 -18.88 18.12 7.71
C ASP A 76 -20.12 17.38 7.14
N GLY A 77 -20.71 16.47 7.92
CA GLY A 77 -21.88 15.68 7.49
C GLY A 77 -21.54 14.55 6.50
N ARG A 78 -20.26 14.19 6.36
CA ARG A 78 -19.80 13.14 5.44
C ARG A 78 -19.60 11.83 6.16
N TYR A 79 -20.13 10.75 5.60
CA TYR A 79 -19.89 9.39 6.06
C TYR A 79 -18.50 8.94 5.64
N GLN A 80 -17.88 8.06 6.43
CA GLN A 80 -16.50 7.61 6.20
C GLN A 80 -16.51 6.11 5.93
N VAL A 81 -15.79 5.69 4.90
CA VAL A 81 -15.52 4.28 4.60
C VAL A 81 -14.04 4.04 4.82
N TYR A 82 -13.73 3.21 5.80
CA TYR A 82 -12.37 2.80 6.13
C TYR A 82 -12.07 1.47 5.42
N VAL A 83 -10.87 1.36 4.87
CA VAL A 83 -10.37 0.15 4.21
C VAL A 83 -8.98 -0.12 4.74
N GLU A 84 -8.75 -1.33 5.25
CA GLU A 84 -7.43 -1.77 5.69
C GLU A 84 -6.75 -2.61 4.63
N MET A 85 -5.46 -2.34 4.42
CA MET A 85 -4.61 -3.12 3.52
C MET A 85 -3.26 -3.41 4.18
N GLU A 86 -2.66 -4.53 3.83
CA GLU A 86 -1.32 -4.88 4.29
C GLU A 86 -0.30 -3.80 3.91
N ARG A 87 0.55 -3.40 4.88
CA ARG A 87 1.69 -2.53 4.62
C ARG A 87 2.84 -3.31 4.02
N ASN A 88 2.88 -3.31 2.70
CA ASN A 88 3.94 -3.95 1.93
C ASN A 88 4.33 -3.07 0.74
N ALA A 89 5.46 -3.39 0.10
CA ALA A 89 6.00 -2.61 -1.01
C ALA A 89 5.15 -2.68 -2.30
N GLU A 90 4.05 -3.44 -2.30
CA GLU A 90 3.06 -3.53 -3.38
C GLU A 90 1.86 -2.60 -3.16
N PHE A 91 1.70 -2.03 -1.96
CA PHE A 91 0.57 -1.17 -1.60
C PHE A 91 0.26 -0.09 -2.65
N PRO A 92 1.24 0.68 -3.18
CA PRO A 92 0.94 1.69 -4.19
C PRO A 92 0.26 1.12 -5.44
N GLU A 93 0.69 -0.04 -5.94
CA GLU A 93 0.05 -0.71 -7.08
C GLU A 93 -1.37 -1.16 -6.73
N LYS A 94 -1.57 -1.71 -5.52
CA LYS A 94 -2.89 -2.16 -5.07
C LYS A 94 -3.86 -0.99 -4.87
N LEU A 95 -3.41 0.14 -4.31
CA LEU A 95 -4.21 1.35 -4.14
C LEU A 95 -4.69 1.92 -5.49
N LEU A 96 -3.79 2.03 -6.47
CA LEU A 96 -4.18 2.50 -7.82
C LEU A 96 -5.21 1.58 -8.47
N ARG A 97 -5.04 0.25 -8.33
CA ARG A 97 -6.01 -0.72 -8.81
C ARG A 97 -7.36 -0.62 -8.08
N LEU A 98 -7.35 -0.34 -6.77
CA LEU A 98 -8.57 -0.13 -5.99
C LEU A 98 -9.32 1.11 -6.48
N ILE A 99 -8.65 2.25 -6.59
CA ILE A 99 -9.24 3.50 -7.11
C ILE A 99 -9.82 3.26 -8.51
N LYS A 100 -9.07 2.60 -9.40
CA LYS A 100 -9.54 2.26 -10.74
C LYS A 100 -10.74 1.31 -10.73
N THR A 101 -10.83 0.44 -9.73
CA THR A 101 -11.98 -0.46 -9.56
C THR A 101 -13.22 0.30 -9.09
N ILE A 102 -13.06 1.25 -8.16
CA ILE A 102 -14.12 2.14 -7.66
C ILE A 102 -14.68 3.01 -8.80
N GLU A 103 -13.86 3.40 -9.78
CA GLU A 103 -14.30 4.18 -10.95
C GLU A 103 -15.42 3.52 -11.77
N ASN A 104 -15.62 2.21 -11.64
CA ASN A 104 -16.74 1.51 -12.28
C ASN A 104 -18.12 1.93 -11.71
N ILE A 105 -18.16 2.35 -10.44
CA ILE A 105 -19.39 2.76 -9.74
C ILE A 105 -19.38 4.24 -9.35
N CYS A 106 -18.22 4.89 -9.29
CA CYS A 106 -18.06 6.33 -9.06
C CYS A 106 -17.08 6.90 -10.11
N PRO A 107 -17.56 7.43 -11.25
CA PRO A 107 -16.69 8.05 -12.25
C PRO A 107 -15.71 9.05 -11.61
N ASP A 108 -14.48 9.09 -12.12
CA ASP A 108 -13.38 9.89 -11.57
C ASP A 108 -13.82 11.35 -11.28
N PRO A 109 -13.89 11.75 -9.99
CA PRO A 109 -14.21 13.10 -9.57
C PRO A 109 -13.00 14.04 -9.57
N GLY A 110 -11.83 13.58 -10.04
CA GLY A 110 -10.54 14.26 -9.92
C GLY A 110 -9.81 13.83 -8.65
N TRP A 111 -9.60 12.53 -8.47
CA TRP A 111 -9.02 11.96 -7.26
C TRP A 111 -7.67 12.59 -6.87
N LYS A 112 -7.48 12.77 -5.55
CA LYS A 112 -6.22 13.17 -4.90
C LYS A 112 -5.99 12.32 -3.67
N ILE A 113 -4.74 12.16 -3.25
CA ILE A 113 -4.38 11.41 -2.04
C ILE A 113 -3.80 12.35 -1.00
N GLN A 114 -4.40 12.36 0.18
CA GLN A 114 -3.83 12.93 1.39
C GLN A 114 -3.04 11.84 2.11
N LEU A 115 -1.71 11.92 2.06
CA LEU A 115 -0.82 10.97 2.77
C LEU A 115 -0.50 11.50 4.17
N TYR A 116 -0.37 10.60 5.13
CA TYR A 116 0.16 10.94 6.45
C TYR A 116 1.54 11.61 6.35
N GLY A 117 1.70 12.72 7.07
CA GLY A 117 2.96 13.47 7.11
C GLY A 117 3.26 14.30 5.85
N VAL A 118 2.36 14.34 4.87
CA VAL A 118 2.46 15.19 3.67
C VAL A 118 1.48 16.35 3.79
N ASN A 119 1.93 17.59 3.59
CA ASN A 119 1.11 18.78 3.85
C ASN A 119 -0.06 18.94 2.88
N ASP A 120 0.18 18.73 1.58
CA ASP A 120 -0.80 18.95 0.52
C ASP A 120 -1.17 17.62 -0.15
N PRO A 121 -2.44 17.43 -0.57
CA PRO A 121 -2.83 16.27 -1.34
C PRO A 121 -2.03 16.13 -2.64
N ILE A 122 -1.56 14.91 -2.91
CA ILE A 122 -0.79 14.57 -4.10
C ILE A 122 -1.67 14.00 -5.21
N ASP A 123 -1.13 14.00 -6.43
CA ASP A 123 -1.73 13.29 -7.55
C ASP A 123 -1.78 11.78 -7.31
N VAL A 124 -2.78 11.13 -7.88
CA VAL A 124 -2.91 9.67 -7.89
C VAL A 124 -1.93 9.10 -8.92
N ASP A 125 -0.67 9.04 -8.51
CA ASP A 125 0.45 8.57 -9.32
C ASP A 125 1.33 7.58 -8.54
N PHE A 126 1.81 6.54 -9.22
CA PHE A 126 2.59 5.47 -8.59
C PHE A 126 3.89 5.99 -7.98
N GLU A 127 4.65 6.81 -8.71
CA GLU A 127 5.94 7.30 -8.26
C GLU A 127 5.76 8.28 -7.10
N GLU A 128 4.78 9.18 -7.20
CA GLU A 128 4.47 10.15 -6.16
C GLU A 128 4.11 9.48 -4.83
N ILE A 129 3.27 8.43 -4.87
CA ILE A 129 2.90 7.64 -3.70
C ILE A 129 4.11 6.88 -3.18
N GLN A 130 4.81 6.10 -4.03
CA GLN A 130 5.92 5.24 -3.63
C GLN A 130 7.05 6.02 -2.93
N GLN A 131 7.34 7.25 -3.36
CA GLN A 131 8.41 8.06 -2.78
C GLN A 131 8.06 8.69 -1.43
N ARG A 132 6.77 8.86 -1.13
CA ARG A 132 6.30 9.59 0.05
C ARG A 132 5.70 8.69 1.13
N ILE A 133 5.23 7.51 0.75
CA ILE A 133 4.65 6.56 1.69
C ILE A 133 5.72 5.81 2.47
N ASP A 134 5.36 5.39 3.69
CA ASP A 134 6.22 4.63 4.56
C ASP A 134 5.78 3.16 4.65
N LEU A 135 6.49 2.30 3.92
CA LEU A 135 6.22 0.85 3.83
C LEU A 135 7.29 0.04 4.58
N GLY A 136 8.44 0.65 4.85
CA GLY A 136 9.59 0.00 5.44
C GLY A 136 9.50 -0.04 6.96
N ILE A 137 8.90 -1.10 7.52
CA ILE A 137 8.86 -1.32 8.99
C ILE A 137 10.27 -1.67 9.48
N PRO A 138 10.99 -0.79 10.21
CA PRO A 138 12.42 -0.99 10.47
C PRO A 138 12.70 -2.21 11.34
N SER A 139 11.84 -2.50 12.33
CA SER A 139 11.95 -3.68 13.18
C SER A 139 11.84 -4.97 12.37
N SER A 140 10.84 -5.09 11.51
CA SER A 140 10.63 -6.28 10.66
C SER A 140 11.76 -6.48 9.65
N ILE A 141 12.27 -5.40 9.04
CA ILE A 141 13.42 -5.48 8.13
C ILE A 141 14.68 -5.86 8.91
N SER A 142 14.89 -5.30 10.11
CA SER A 142 16.04 -5.64 10.95
C SER A 142 16.01 -7.10 11.41
N GLU A 143 14.82 -7.65 11.72
CA GLU A 143 14.64 -9.06 12.05
C GLU A 143 14.94 -9.94 10.83
N PHE A 144 14.46 -9.55 9.64
CA PHE A 144 14.74 -10.30 8.42
C PHE A 144 16.23 -10.33 8.05
N LEU A 145 16.97 -9.24 8.34
CA LEU A 145 18.39 -9.07 8.04
C LEU A 145 19.33 -9.46 9.20
N ASP A 146 18.82 -10.10 10.25
CA ASP A 146 19.55 -10.43 11.48
C ASP A 146 20.88 -11.18 11.26
N TYR A 147 20.94 -12.10 10.28
CA TYR A 147 22.15 -12.88 10.00
C TYR A 147 23.25 -12.07 9.29
N ALA A 148 22.92 -10.90 8.75
CA ALA A 148 23.88 -10.00 8.11
C ALA A 148 24.58 -9.07 9.12
N GLY A 149 24.15 -9.05 10.39
CA GLY A 149 24.67 -8.10 11.37
C GLY A 149 24.38 -6.63 11.00
N VAL A 150 23.32 -6.39 10.23
CA VAL A 150 22.89 -5.06 9.80
C VAL A 150 21.77 -4.58 10.72
N SER A 151 21.81 -3.30 11.11
CA SER A 151 20.68 -2.66 11.81
C SER A 151 19.98 -1.68 10.89
N VAL A 152 18.67 -1.57 11.04
CA VAL A 152 17.82 -0.72 10.19
C VAL A 152 17.27 0.42 11.03
N ILE A 153 17.42 1.65 10.54
CA ILE A 153 16.81 2.84 11.13
C ILE A 153 16.03 3.60 10.06
N LYS A 154 15.01 4.35 10.50
CA LYS A 154 14.26 5.26 9.64
C LYS A 154 14.41 6.69 10.15
N GLU A 155 14.76 7.61 9.26
CA GLU A 155 14.91 9.04 9.54
C GLU A 155 14.15 9.82 8.46
N GLY A 156 12.94 10.33 8.80
CA GLY A 156 12.04 10.91 7.80
C GLY A 156 11.66 9.88 6.72
N ASN A 157 11.80 10.26 5.44
CA ASN A 157 11.49 9.40 4.30
C ASN A 157 12.69 8.53 3.85
N MET A 158 13.68 8.35 4.73
CA MET A 158 14.88 7.58 4.44
C MET A 158 15.01 6.37 5.37
N LEU A 159 15.08 5.18 4.79
CA LEU A 159 15.47 3.95 5.44
C LEU A 159 17.00 3.79 5.33
N THR A 160 17.68 3.57 6.45
CA THR A 160 19.13 3.42 6.48
C THR A 160 19.53 2.07 7.06
N LEU A 161 20.30 1.30 6.29
CA LEU A 161 20.99 0.10 6.74
C LEU A 161 22.37 0.50 7.27
N LYS A 162 22.59 0.32 8.57
CA LYS A 162 23.90 0.48 9.21
C LYS A 162 24.65 -0.84 9.14
N THR A 163 25.79 -0.82 8.46
CA THR A 163 26.64 -1.98 8.21
C THR A 163 28.02 -1.76 8.82
N ALA A 164 28.81 -2.81 8.95
CA ALA A 164 30.22 -2.69 9.37
C ALA A 164 31.07 -1.80 8.44
N TYR A 165 30.60 -1.60 7.20
CA TYR A 165 31.34 -0.89 6.16
C TYR A 165 30.76 0.49 5.83
N GLY A 166 29.80 0.97 6.61
CA GLY A 166 29.14 2.27 6.44
C GLY A 166 27.61 2.17 6.38
N LYS A 167 26.97 3.29 6.02
CA LYS A 167 25.52 3.42 5.89
C LYS A 167 25.12 3.26 4.42
N LEU A 168 24.03 2.52 4.18
CA LEU A 168 23.35 2.46 2.89
C LEU A 168 21.95 3.06 3.05
N HIS A 169 21.52 3.86 2.08
CA HIS A 169 20.29 4.64 2.15
C HIS A 169 19.32 4.17 1.07
N TYR A 170 18.05 4.04 1.47
CA TYR A 170 16.95 3.62 0.63
C TYR A 170 15.72 4.47 0.99
N SER A 171 14.76 4.54 0.09
CA SER A 171 13.46 5.16 0.31
C SER A 171 12.61 4.36 1.31
N THR A 172 11.72 5.06 2.02
CA THR A 172 10.70 4.42 2.87
C THR A 172 9.63 3.65 2.08
N GLY A 173 9.58 3.82 0.76
CA GLY A 173 8.84 2.94 -0.14
C GLY A 173 9.43 1.53 -0.23
N SER A 174 10.60 1.26 0.35
CA SER A 174 11.15 -0.10 0.49
C SER A 174 10.29 -0.96 1.43
N GLY A 175 10.22 -2.26 1.20
CA GLY A 175 9.41 -3.14 2.04
C GLY A 175 9.32 -4.58 1.55
N PHE A 176 8.60 -5.41 2.30
CA PHE A 176 8.36 -6.79 1.92
C PHE A 176 7.42 -6.87 0.70
N VAL A 177 7.59 -7.93 -0.09
CA VAL A 177 6.76 -8.22 -1.26
C VAL A 177 6.49 -9.72 -1.35
N SER A 178 5.44 -10.08 -2.09
CA SER A 178 5.09 -11.46 -2.42
C SER A 178 6.05 -12.06 -3.46
N GLU A 179 6.11 -13.39 -3.49
CA GLU A 179 6.84 -14.12 -4.54
C GLU A 179 6.28 -13.81 -5.94
N THR A 180 4.97 -13.57 -6.05
CA THR A 180 4.33 -13.19 -7.31
C THR A 180 4.86 -11.87 -7.83
N TYR A 181 5.01 -10.88 -6.93
CA TYR A 181 5.59 -9.58 -7.28
C TYR A 181 7.05 -9.71 -7.70
N VAL A 182 7.86 -10.51 -6.98
CA VAL A 182 9.25 -10.80 -7.37
C VAL A 182 9.32 -11.41 -8.76
N LYS A 183 8.48 -12.40 -9.07
CA LYS A 183 8.42 -13.02 -10.41
C LYS A 183 8.04 -12.01 -11.50
N LYS A 184 7.18 -11.04 -11.20
CA LYS A 184 6.83 -9.95 -12.13
C LYS A 184 8.02 -9.01 -12.33
N LEU A 185 8.69 -8.62 -11.25
CA LEU A 185 9.84 -7.71 -11.29
C LEU A 185 11.02 -8.30 -12.09
N LEU A 186 11.38 -9.55 -11.82
CA LEU A 186 12.50 -10.22 -12.47
C LEU A 186 12.28 -10.55 -13.96
N LYS A 187 11.04 -10.56 -14.44
CA LYS A 187 10.75 -10.78 -15.86
C LYS A 187 11.14 -9.61 -16.75
N ASN A 188 11.27 -8.40 -16.20
CA ASN A 188 11.36 -7.18 -17.00
C ASN A 188 12.80 -6.72 -17.27
N ASP A 189 13.75 -6.99 -16.37
CA ASP A 189 15.20 -6.81 -16.57
C ASP A 189 15.91 -7.36 -15.32
N THR A 190 16.68 -8.45 -15.43
CA THR A 190 17.40 -9.03 -14.28
C THR A 190 18.88 -9.13 -14.57
N GLN A 191 19.67 -8.57 -13.67
CA GLN A 191 21.11 -8.78 -13.63
C GLN A 191 21.49 -9.36 -12.26
N LEU A 192 22.45 -10.28 -12.25
CA LEU A 192 23.05 -10.75 -11.00
C LEU A 192 23.65 -9.54 -10.27
N ASP A 193 23.37 -9.43 -8.97
CA ASP A 193 23.95 -8.34 -8.19
C ASP A 193 25.45 -8.58 -7.98
N THR A 194 26.27 -7.70 -8.56
CA THR A 194 27.72 -7.63 -8.32
C THR A 194 28.06 -6.47 -7.37
N SER A 195 27.06 -5.86 -6.72
CA SER A 195 27.24 -4.73 -5.82
C SER A 195 27.82 -5.11 -4.46
N ARG A 196 28.10 -4.08 -3.67
CA ARG A 196 28.53 -4.17 -2.27
C ARG A 196 27.48 -4.82 -1.37
N LEU A 197 26.19 -4.76 -1.72
CA LEU A 197 25.10 -5.21 -0.85
C LEU A 197 25.13 -6.73 -0.65
N SER A 198 25.30 -7.51 -1.72
CA SER A 198 25.44 -8.98 -1.64
C SER A 198 26.59 -9.39 -0.72
N SER A 199 27.72 -8.70 -0.82
CA SER A 199 28.89 -8.93 0.04
C SER A 199 28.64 -8.57 1.52
N ILE A 200 27.81 -7.54 1.77
CA ILE A 200 27.44 -7.11 3.13
C ILE A 200 26.48 -8.12 3.77
N LEU A 201 25.49 -8.60 3.02
CA LEU A 201 24.47 -9.50 3.54
C LEU A 201 24.99 -10.93 3.70
N GLY A 202 25.97 -11.33 2.88
CA GLY A 202 26.59 -12.64 2.92
C GLY A 202 25.69 -13.74 2.36
N GLU A 203 26.18 -14.98 2.44
CA GLU A 203 25.58 -16.15 1.76
C GLU A 203 24.22 -16.58 2.32
N SER A 204 23.79 -16.02 3.45
CA SER A 204 22.46 -16.28 4.02
C SER A 204 21.31 -15.66 3.20
N TYR A 205 21.63 -14.76 2.26
CA TYR A 205 20.65 -14.05 1.45
C TYR A 205 20.96 -14.19 -0.03
N THR A 206 19.91 -14.34 -0.83
CA THR A 206 20.02 -14.12 -2.28
C THR A 206 19.76 -12.65 -2.55
N VAL A 207 20.66 -11.98 -3.26
CA VAL A 207 20.49 -10.58 -3.67
C VAL A 207 20.50 -10.51 -5.19
N LEU A 208 19.43 -9.97 -5.76
CA LEU A 208 19.28 -9.72 -7.19
C LEU A 208 19.03 -8.23 -7.41
N ARG A 209 19.31 -7.77 -8.63
CA ARG A 209 19.05 -6.40 -9.03
C ARG A 209 18.04 -6.35 -10.17
N SER A 210 17.08 -5.43 -10.07
CA SER A 210 16.15 -5.09 -11.15
C SER A 210 16.06 -3.56 -11.23
N GLY A 211 16.65 -2.98 -12.28
CA GLY A 211 16.81 -1.54 -12.41
C GLY A 211 17.65 -0.93 -11.27
N ASP A 212 17.06 0.00 -10.53
CA ASP A 212 17.63 0.66 -9.34
C ASP A 212 17.33 -0.09 -8.03
N GLN A 213 16.49 -1.13 -8.06
CA GLN A 213 16.02 -1.83 -6.88
C GLN A 213 16.85 -3.09 -6.59
N TYR A 214 17.00 -3.40 -5.31
CA TYR A 214 17.53 -4.68 -4.83
C TYR A 214 16.40 -5.58 -4.36
N VAL A 215 16.43 -6.83 -4.81
CA VAL A 215 15.53 -7.90 -4.35
C VAL A 215 16.33 -8.84 -3.46
N ILE A 216 15.99 -8.89 -2.18
CA ILE A 216 16.65 -9.72 -1.17
C ILE A 216 15.72 -10.85 -0.78
N GLY A 217 16.14 -12.09 -1.02
CA GLY A 217 15.37 -13.29 -0.71
C GLY A 217 16.02 -14.15 0.38
N ARG A 218 15.20 -14.64 1.32
CA ARG A 218 15.61 -15.62 2.33
C ARG A 218 14.40 -16.41 2.82
N ASN A 219 14.49 -17.74 2.83
CA ASN A 219 13.45 -18.65 3.34
C ASN A 219 12.04 -18.38 2.78
N GLY A 220 11.94 -18.05 1.48
CA GLY A 220 10.66 -17.75 0.82
C GLY A 220 10.06 -16.38 1.14
N LYS A 221 10.73 -15.55 1.96
CA LYS A 221 10.40 -14.14 2.16
C LYS A 221 11.26 -13.25 1.28
N TYR A 222 10.68 -12.16 0.81
CA TYR A 222 11.34 -11.24 -0.12
C TYR A 222 11.19 -9.79 0.33
N LEU A 223 12.31 -9.08 0.36
CA LEU A 223 12.41 -7.66 0.68
C LEU A 223 12.89 -6.92 -0.57
N VAL A 224 12.21 -5.83 -0.93
CA VAL A 224 12.67 -4.91 -1.98
C VAL A 224 13.19 -3.63 -1.33
N LEU A 225 14.42 -3.28 -1.64
CA LEU A 225 15.03 -2.00 -1.27
C LEU A 225 15.10 -1.11 -2.52
N ARG A 226 14.58 0.12 -2.40
CA ARG A 226 14.46 1.11 -3.48
C ARG A 226 15.24 2.36 -3.14
#